data_AF-A0A2V9AYU3-F1
#
_entry.id   AF-A0A2V9AYU3-F1
#
_cell.length_a   1.000
_cell.length_b   1.000
_cell.length_c   1.000
_cell.angle_alpha   90.00
_cell.angle_beta   90.00
_cell.angle_gamma   90.00
#
_symmetry.space_group_name_H-M   'P 1'
#
loop_
_entity.id
_entity.type
_entity.pdbx_description
1 polymer ?
#
loop_
_entity_poly.entity_id
_entity_poly.type
_entity_poly.pdbx_seq_one_letter_code
_entity_poly.pdbx_strand_id
1 'polypeptide(L)'
;MHWVCNFHDSSKPLRGSSLRERRYAIRYPFRADAETLDLKSGAHLAGVTSDLSPGGCFACASRLLEMGTRVHLTLKRAKSRE
;
A
#
# COMPACT_ATOMS: atom_id res chain seq x y z
N MET A 1 -3.95 15.34 6.53
CA MET A 1 -3.35 14.08 7.05
C MET A 1 -2.52 13.47 5.93
N HIS A 2 -1.19 13.50 6.04
CA HIS A 2 -0.30 12.82 5.08
C HIS A 2 -0.09 11.38 5.53
N TRP A 3 -0.44 10.42 4.67
CA TRP A 3 -0.20 9.00 4.89
C TRP A 3 1.10 8.61 4.16
N VAL A 4 2.08 8.08 4.88
CA VAL A 4 3.28 7.50 4.25
C VAL A 4 3.02 6.01 4.07
N CYS A 5 2.80 5.59 2.82
CA CYS A 5 2.68 4.17 2.48
C CYS A 5 4.06 3.51 2.68
N ASN A 6 4.19 2.61 3.65
CA ASN A 6 5.38 1.78 3.76
C ASN A 6 5.32 0.69 2.70
N PHE A 7 6.13 0.82 1.64
CA PHE A 7 6.27 -0.20 0.60
C PHE A 7 6.97 -1.43 1.18
N HIS A 8 6.38 -2.61 1.03
CA HIS A 8 6.97 -3.86 1.48
C HIS A 8 7.46 -4.66 0.26
N ASP A 9 8.77 -4.89 0.20
CA ASP A 9 9.43 -5.71 -0.80
C ASP A 9 9.15 -7.21 -0.53
N SER A 10 8.44 -7.87 -1.44
CA SER A 10 8.07 -9.29 -1.33
C SER A 10 9.24 -10.25 -1.59
N SER A 11 10.42 -9.76 -1.99
CA SER A 11 11.59 -10.58 -2.30
C SER A 11 12.40 -11.02 -1.07
N LYS A 12 12.06 -10.52 0.14
CA LYS A 12 12.77 -10.89 1.37
C LYS A 12 12.09 -12.05 2.09
N PRO A 13 12.78 -13.19 2.32
CA PRO A 13 12.21 -14.29 3.08
C PRO A 13 11.93 -13.86 4.52
N LEU A 14 10.71 -14.10 4.99
CA LEU A 14 10.27 -13.87 6.37
C LEU A 14 10.94 -14.91 7.29
N ARG A 15 12.20 -14.67 7.66
CA ARG A 15 12.93 -15.51 8.60
C ARG A 15 12.67 -14.98 10.02
N GLY A 16 11.92 -15.74 10.83
CA GLY A 16 11.82 -15.52 12.27
C GLY A 16 10.39 -15.46 12.80
N SER A 17 9.90 -16.60 13.28
CA SER A 17 8.75 -16.73 14.17
C SER A 17 9.03 -16.07 15.52
N SER A 18 8.60 -14.82 15.67
CA SER A 18 8.22 -14.28 16.98
C SER A 18 6.83 -13.66 16.79
N LEU A 19 5.83 -14.22 17.45
CA LEU A 19 4.43 -13.77 17.41
C LEU A 19 4.24 -12.45 18.21
N ARG A 20 5.17 -11.49 18.07
CA ARG A 20 4.82 -10.09 18.31
C ARG A 20 4.22 -9.62 17.01
N GLU A 21 2.90 -9.47 16.99
CA GLU A 21 2.20 -8.75 15.93
C GLU A 21 2.92 -7.40 15.74
N ARG A 22 3.75 -7.30 14.69
CA ARG A 22 4.52 -6.08 14.38
C ARG A 22 3.59 -4.99 13.85
N ARG A 23 2.36 -5.33 13.47
CA ARG A 23 1.37 -4.40 12.94
C ARG A 23 0.57 -3.83 14.10
N TYR A 24 0.88 -2.59 14.46
CA TYR A 24 0.23 -1.87 15.55
C TYR A 24 -1.22 -1.43 15.27
N ALA A 25 -1.84 -1.92 14.18
CA ALA A 25 -3.19 -1.53 13.76
C ALA A 25 -3.92 -2.67 13.04
N ILE A 26 -5.22 -2.78 13.28
CA ILE A 26 -6.14 -3.72 12.59
C ILE A 26 -6.17 -3.40 11.10
N ARG A 27 -6.09 -4.44 10.26
CA ARG A 27 -6.24 -4.35 8.80
C ARG A 27 -7.60 -4.88 8.37
N TYR A 28 -8.35 -4.05 7.67
CA TYR A 28 -9.63 -4.39 7.07
C TYR A 28 -9.38 -4.92 5.65
N PRO A 29 -9.70 -6.19 5.37
CA PRO A 29 -9.53 -6.76 4.04
C PRO A 29 -10.62 -6.25 3.09
N PHE A 30 -10.23 -5.74 1.92
CA PHE A 30 -11.14 -5.33 0.85
C PHE A 30 -10.36 -5.14 -0.45
N ARG A 31 -11.04 -5.10 -1.60
CA ARG A 31 -10.39 -4.85 -2.89
C ARG A 31 -10.81 -3.49 -3.44
N ALA A 32 -9.83 -2.66 -3.77
CA ALA A 32 -10.06 -1.37 -4.42
C ALA A 32 -8.94 -1.02 -5.39
N ASP A 33 -9.27 -0.16 -6.35
CA ASP A 33 -8.27 0.42 -7.24
C ASP A 33 -7.53 1.51 -6.47
N ALA A 34 -6.22 1.60 -6.70
CA ALA A 34 -5.35 2.57 -6.06
C ALA A 34 -4.60 3.37 -7.13
N GLU A 35 -4.63 4.68 -7.01
CA GLU A 35 -3.81 5.59 -7.81
C GLU A 35 -2.77 6.22 -6.91
N THR A 36 -1.49 6.08 -7.26
CA THR A 36 -0.36 6.59 -6.49
C THR A 36 0.29 7.73 -7.27
N LEU A 37 0.41 8.89 -6.65
CA LEU A 37 1.21 10.01 -7.14
C LEU A 37 2.53 10.04 -6.38
N ASP A 38 3.64 9.84 -7.09
CA ASP A 38 4.97 10.12 -6.54
C ASP A 38 5.19 11.62 -6.42
N LEU A 39 5.33 12.13 -5.19
CA LEU A 39 5.50 13.55 -4.93
C LEU A 39 6.90 14.07 -5.34
N LYS A 40 7.86 13.18 -5.58
CA LYS A 40 9.21 13.54 -6.05
C LYS A 40 9.24 13.72 -7.57
N SER A 41 8.76 12.73 -8.32
CA SER A 41 8.81 12.76 -9.80
C SER A 41 7.54 13.30 -10.47
N GLY A 42 6.42 13.39 -9.74
CA GLY A 42 5.11 13.68 -10.31
C GLY A 42 4.49 12.52 -11.09
N ALA A 43 5.12 11.34 -11.08
CA ALA A 43 4.62 10.18 -11.81
C ALA A 43 3.34 9.61 -11.17
N HIS A 44 2.36 9.29 -12.01
CA HIS A 44 1.16 8.55 -11.61
C HIS A 44 1.34 7.06 -11.85
N LEU A 45 0.92 6.25 -10.87
CA LEU A 45 1.01 4.80 -10.89
C LEU A 45 -0.35 4.21 -10.53
N ALA A 46 -0.87 3.36 -11.41
CA ALA A 46 -2.05 2.56 -11.13
C ALA A 46 -1.68 1.31 -10.34
N GLY A 47 -2.60 0.88 -9.50
CA GLY A 47 -2.44 -0.28 -8.65
C GLY A 47 -3.75 -0.77 -8.05
N VAL A 48 -3.65 -1.79 -7.22
CA VAL A 48 -4.76 -2.33 -6.43
C VAL A 48 -4.35 -2.47 -4.98
N THR A 49 -5.30 -2.27 -4.07
CA THR A 49 -5.12 -2.56 -2.65
C THR A 49 -6.00 -3.73 -2.23
N SER A 50 -5.50 -4.53 -1.29
CA SER A 50 -6.19 -5.66 -0.67
C SER A 50 -6.59 -5.42 0.79
N ASP A 51 -6.06 -4.36 1.41
CA ASP A 51 -6.29 -4.07 2.81
C ASP A 51 -5.99 -2.62 3.17
N LEU A 52 -6.70 -2.10 4.17
CA LEU A 52 -6.52 -0.76 4.72
C LEU A 52 -6.51 -0.84 6.26
N SER A 53 -5.67 -0.02 6.87
CA SER A 53 -5.64 0.19 8.31
C SER A 53 -5.47 1.68 8.63
N PRO A 54 -5.74 2.10 9.88
CA PRO A 54 -5.34 3.41 10.39
C PRO A 54 -3.83 3.64 10.43
N GLY A 55 -2.99 2.70 10.01
CA GLY A 55 -1.54 2.86 9.85
C GLY A 55 -1.08 2.88 8.39
N GLY A 56 -2.01 2.82 7.44
CA GLY A 56 -1.74 2.73 6.00
C GLY A 56 -2.34 1.47 5.38
N CYS A 57 -1.96 1.19 4.13
CA CYS A 57 -2.51 0.11 3.32
C CYS A 57 -1.41 -0.61 2.54
N PHE A 58 -1.70 -1.82 2.08
CA PHE A 58 -0.94 -2.45 1.00
C PHE A 58 -1.37 -1.88 -0.35
N ALA A 59 -0.43 -1.64 -1.26
CA ALA A 59 -0.74 -1.23 -2.63
C ALA A 59 0.20 -1.99 -3.58
N CYS A 60 -0.37 -2.81 -4.46
CA CYS A 60 0.35 -3.44 -5.54
C CYS A 60 0.40 -2.45 -6.72
N ALA A 61 1.58 -1.92 -7.00
CA ALA A 61 1.81 -0.98 -8.10
C ALA A 61 2.52 -1.66 -9.27
N SER A 62 2.31 -1.16 -10.49
CA SER A 62 2.97 -1.67 -11.70
C SER A 62 4.47 -1.41 -11.76
N ARG A 63 4.98 -0.47 -10.95
CA ARG A 63 6.39 -0.10 -10.87
C ARG A 63 6.82 0.01 -9.42
N LEU A 64 8.06 -0.39 -9.14
CA LEU A 64 8.68 -0.23 -7.84
C LEU A 64 8.98 1.25 -7.57
N LEU A 65 8.73 1.67 -6.34
CA LEU A 65 9.15 2.96 -5.81
C LEU A 65 10.34 2.75 -4.87
N GLU A 66 11.25 3.72 -4.84
CA GLU A 66 12.37 3.69 -3.90
C GLU A 66 11.83 3.77 -2.47
N MET A 67 12.49 3.07 -1.54
CA MET A 67 12.15 3.19 -0.13
C MET A 67 12.26 4.64 0.34
N GLY A 68 11.26 5.10 1.10
CA GLY A 68 11.19 6.49 1.57
C GLY A 68 10.58 7.46 0.58
N THR A 69 10.20 7.01 -0.62
CA THR A 69 9.44 7.84 -1.57
C THR A 69 8.14 8.31 -0.93
N ARG A 70 7.91 9.63 -0.97
CA ARG A 70 6.67 10.21 -0.47
C ARG A 70 5.62 10.15 -1.57
N VAL A 71 4.48 9.56 -1.26
CA VAL A 71 3.39 9.39 -2.22
C VAL A 71 2.08 9.95 -1.69
N HIS A 72 1.20 10.32 -2.61
CA HIS A 72 -0.22 10.50 -2.33
C HIS A 72 -0.99 9.33 -2.93
N LEU A 73 -1.77 8.63 -2.11
CA LEU A 73 -2.56 7.48 -2.56
C LEU A 73 -4.04 7.82 -2.57
N THR A 74 -4.68 7.63 -3.71
CA THR A 74 -6.13 7.78 -3.90
C THR A 74 -6.75 6.42 -4.11
N LEU A 75 -7.62 6.00 -3.19
CA LEU A 75 -8.36 4.75 -3.29
C LEU A 75 -9.70 4.98 -3.98
N LYS A 76 -9.98 4.22 -5.04
CA LYS A 76 -11.25 4.25 -5.77
C LYS A 76 -11.96 2.93 -5.56
N ARG A 77 -13.25 3.00 -5.23
CA ARG A 77 -14.10 1.81 -5.09
C ARG A 77 -14.11 1.06 -6.42
N ALA A 78 -13.64 -0.19 -6.42
CA ALA A 78 -13.77 -1.05 -7.59
C ALA A 78 -15.25 -1.20 -7.93
N LYS A 79 -15.63 -0.96 -9.19
CA LYS A 79 -17.02 -1.18 -9.63
C LYS A 79 -17.30 -2.68 -9.51
N SER A 80 -18.37 -3.04 -8.79
CA SER A 80 -18.90 -4.41 -8.87
C SER A 80 -19.32 -4.65 -10.31
N ARG A 81 -18.72 -5.64 -10.98
CA ARG A 81 -19.32 -6.18 -12.20
C ARG A 81 -20.52 -7.00 -11.74
N GLU A 82 -21.70 -6.56 -12.16
CA GLU A 82 -22.95 -7.31 -12.07
C GLU A 82 -22.93 -8.50 -13.05
#